data_AF-A0A917CZR9-F1
#
_entry.id   AF-A0A917CZR9-F1
#
_cell.length_a   1.000
_cell.length_b   1.000
_cell.length_c   1.000
_cell.angle_alpha   90.00
_cell.angle_beta   90.00
_cell.angle_gamma   90.00
#
_symmetry.space_group_name_H-M   'P 1'
#
loop_
_entity.id
_entity.type
_entity.pdbx_description
1 polymer ?
#
loop_
_entity_poly.entity_id
_entity_poly.type
_entity_poly.pdbx_seq_one_letter_code
_entity_poly.pdbx_strand_id
1 'polypeptide(L)'
;MGGYVSVAATCELAEHKNDSQQRVKGLFLMVPAVYLPGYGRQDFSAELPAMCIVHAWGDDIVPYEHSLRLAQQHQADYHVFKGGHRLSEPLEQIKQVFLNFLQGRL
;
A
#
# COMPACT_ATOMS: atom_id res chain seq x y z
N MET A 1 7.81 6.52 3.94
CA MET A 1 7.88 5.64 5.12
C MET A 1 6.53 5.17 5.65
N GLY A 2 5.51 6.03 5.78
CA GLY A 2 4.21 5.65 6.36
C GLY A 2 3.60 4.38 5.76
N GLY A 3 3.58 4.25 4.43
CA GLY A 3 3.02 3.07 3.75
C GLY A 3 3.69 1.75 4.14
N TYR A 4 5.02 1.72 4.33
CA TYR A 4 5.73 0.53 4.82
C TYR A 4 5.30 0.16 6.24
N VAL A 5 5.26 1.14 7.14
CA VAL A 5 4.90 0.90 8.54
C VAL A 5 3.46 0.41 8.63
N SER A 6 2.53 0.99 7.87
CA SER A 6 1.13 0.57 7.84
C SER A 6 0.96 -0.88 7.41
N VAL A 7 1.61 -1.32 6.32
CA VAL A 7 1.50 -2.72 5.88
C VAL A 7 2.20 -3.67 6.87
N ALA A 8 3.38 -3.30 7.38
CA ALA A 8 4.12 -4.14 8.33
C ALA A 8 3.36 -4.33 9.65
N ALA A 9 2.81 -3.25 10.22
CA ALA A 9 2.00 -3.31 11.43
C ALA A 9 0.71 -4.11 11.21
N THR A 10 0.10 -4.03 10.02
CA THR A 10 -1.10 -4.82 9.73
C THR A 10 -0.78 -6.30 9.60
N CYS A 11 0.36 -6.67 9.02
CA CYS A 11 0.82 -8.05 9.00
C CYS A 11 1.03 -8.59 10.43
N GLU A 12 1.70 -7.81 11.29
CA GLU A 12 1.90 -8.16 12.70
C GLU A 12 0.57 -8.42 13.43
N LEU A 13 -0.40 -7.52 13.27
CA LEU A 13 -1.74 -7.67 13.85
C LEU A 13 -2.47 -8.90 13.31
N ALA A 14 -2.30 -9.23 12.03
CA ALA A 14 -2.92 -10.41 11.41
C ALA A 14 -2.31 -11.73 11.91
N GLU A 15 -1.02 -11.73 12.24
CA GLU A 15 -0.29 -12.88 12.79
C GLU A 15 -0.67 -13.14 14.27
N HIS A 16 -0.89 -12.08 15.04
CA HIS A 16 -1.18 -12.13 16.47
C HIS A 16 -2.69 -12.22 16.80
N LYS A 17 -3.43 -13.15 16.16
CA LYS A 17 -4.91 -13.39 16.16
C LYS A 17 -5.68 -13.39 17.51
N ASN A 18 -5.04 -13.11 18.65
CA ASN A 18 -5.63 -13.20 19.98
C ASN A 18 -6.34 -11.92 20.46
N ASP A 19 -6.20 -10.77 19.79
CA ASP A 19 -6.84 -9.53 20.24
C ASP A 19 -8.05 -9.14 19.38
N SER A 20 -9.23 -9.49 19.88
CA SER A 20 -10.52 -9.38 19.18
C SER A 20 -11.03 -7.94 18.95
N GLN A 21 -10.30 -6.89 19.36
CA GLN A 21 -10.86 -5.53 19.39
C GLN A 21 -10.46 -4.60 18.24
N GLN A 22 -9.43 -4.88 17.43
CA GLN A 22 -9.03 -3.90 16.40
C GLN A 22 -8.52 -4.52 15.09
N ARG A 23 -9.48 -4.91 14.22
CA ARG A 23 -9.18 -5.31 12.84
C ARG A 23 -9.08 -4.08 11.94
N VAL A 24 -7.92 -3.91 11.29
CA VAL A 24 -7.73 -2.93 10.21
C VAL A 24 -8.76 -3.20 9.10
N LYS A 25 -9.49 -2.16 8.69
CA LYS A 25 -10.59 -2.29 7.70
C LYS A 25 -10.12 -2.19 6.25
N GLY A 26 -8.97 -1.55 6.02
CA GLY A 26 -8.37 -1.44 4.70
C GLY A 26 -7.05 -0.68 4.73
N LEU A 27 -6.29 -0.81 3.66
CA LEU A 27 -4.98 -0.18 3.45
C LEU A 27 -4.99 0.66 2.18
N PHE A 28 -4.86 1.98 2.31
CA PHE A 28 -4.60 2.87 1.18
C PHE A 28 -3.15 3.34 1.24
N LEU A 29 -2.32 2.87 0.30
CA LEU A 29 -0.87 3.02 0.35
C LEU A 29 -0.38 3.88 -0.82
N MET A 30 0.22 5.04 -0.52
CA MET A 30 0.90 5.87 -1.52
C MET A 30 2.39 5.61 -1.45
N VAL A 31 2.97 5.11 -2.55
CA VAL A 31 4.40 4.86 -2.70
C VAL A 31 4.99 4.11 -1.48
N PRO A 32 4.44 2.93 -1.14
CA PRO A 32 4.92 2.19 0.02
C PRO A 32 6.36 1.73 -0.20
N ALA A 33 7.24 2.04 0.75
CA ALA A 33 8.66 1.69 0.75
C ALA A 33 8.88 0.19 1.09
N VAL A 34 8.17 -0.69 0.39
CA VAL A 34 8.23 -2.15 0.55
C VAL A 34 9.32 -2.74 -0.32
N TYR A 35 9.89 -3.86 0.13
CA TYR A 35 10.99 -4.56 -0.53
C TYR A 35 12.27 -3.76 -0.74
N LEU A 36 12.40 -2.58 -0.11
CA LEU A 36 13.66 -1.84 -0.11
C LEU A 36 14.68 -2.52 0.81
N PRO A 37 15.97 -2.57 0.41
CA PRO A 37 17.02 -3.08 1.28
C PRO A 37 17.15 -2.23 2.55
N GLY A 38 17.49 -2.87 3.67
CA GLY A 38 17.67 -2.21 4.97
C GLY A 38 16.39 -2.06 5.81
N TYR A 39 15.22 -2.44 5.28
CA TYR A 39 13.97 -2.47 6.04
C TYR A 39 13.79 -3.82 6.72
N GLY A 40 13.34 -3.80 7.98
CA GLY A 40 13.28 -5.00 8.83
C GLY A 40 12.32 -6.09 8.34
N ARG A 41 11.19 -5.72 7.74
CA ARG A 41 10.19 -6.65 7.20
C ARG A 41 10.26 -6.67 5.68
N GLN A 42 10.47 -7.86 5.12
CA GLN A 42 10.53 -8.11 3.68
C GLN A 42 9.44 -9.09 3.22
N ASP A 43 8.83 -9.79 4.18
CA ASP A 43 7.71 -10.68 3.94
C ASP A 43 6.40 -10.01 4.33
N PHE A 44 5.48 -9.93 3.37
CA PHE A 44 4.15 -9.35 3.54
C PHE A 44 3.06 -10.38 3.21
N SER A 45 3.33 -11.68 3.35
CA SER A 45 2.44 -12.79 2.93
C SER A 45 1.23 -13.04 3.83
N ALA A 46 1.12 -12.34 4.97
CA ALA A 46 -0.03 -12.46 5.87
C ALA A 46 -1.36 -12.10 5.18
N GLU A 47 -2.48 -12.63 5.67
CA GLU A 47 -3.80 -12.27 5.15
C GLU A 47 -4.16 -10.82 5.56
N LEU A 48 -4.20 -9.92 4.58
CA LEU A 48 -4.44 -8.49 4.79
C LEU A 48 -5.87 -8.09 4.38
N PRO A 49 -6.41 -6.98 4.95
CA PRO A 49 -7.69 -6.43 4.50
C PRO A 49 -7.58 -5.83 3.09
N ALA A 50 -8.72 -5.36 2.56
CA ALA A 50 -8.78 -4.67 1.27
C ALA A 50 -7.69 -3.61 1.15
N MET A 51 -6.97 -3.64 0.03
CA MET A 51 -5.79 -2.82 -0.19
C MET A 51 -5.90 -2.11 -1.54
N CYS A 52 -5.53 -0.82 -1.55
CA CYS A 52 -5.34 -0.03 -2.75
C CYS A 52 -3.97 0.63 -2.68
N ILE A 53 -3.16 0.43 -3.73
CA ILE A 53 -1.81 0.96 -3.83
C ILE A 53 -1.74 1.98 -4.96
N VAL A 54 -1.21 3.16 -4.67
CA VAL A 54 -0.93 4.24 -5.61
C VAL A 54 0.57 4.40 -5.76
N HIS A 55 1.06 4.45 -7.00
CA HIS A 55 2.48 4.61 -7.30
C HIS A 55 2.72 5.58 -8.48
N ALA A 56 3.98 6.00 -8.68
CA ALA A 56 4.40 6.84 -9.81
C ALA A 56 5.30 6.07 -10.79
N TRP A 57 5.10 6.22 -12.10
CA TRP A 57 5.98 5.60 -13.10
C TRP A 57 7.44 6.09 -13.02
N GLY A 58 7.64 7.35 -12.64
CA GLY A 58 8.95 7.98 -12.53
C GLY A 58 9.47 8.06 -11.11
N ASP A 59 9.02 7.17 -10.22
CA ASP A 59 9.58 7.08 -8.87
C ASP A 59 11.02 6.55 -8.93
N ASP A 60 11.96 7.38 -8.48
CA ASP A 60 13.40 7.13 -8.44
C ASP A 60 13.90 6.66 -7.07
N ILE A 61 13.02 6.61 -6.07
CA ILE A 61 13.34 6.21 -4.69
C ILE A 61 12.82 4.80 -4.40
N VAL A 62 11.58 4.50 -4.82
CA VAL A 62 10.95 3.19 -4.67
C VAL A 62 10.55 2.70 -6.06
N PRO A 63 11.11 1.59 -6.56
CA PRO A 63 10.68 1.03 -7.83
C PRO A 63 9.18 0.68 -7.80
N TYR A 64 8.41 1.09 -8.81
CA TYR A 64 6.96 0.82 -8.85
C TYR A 64 6.67 -0.68 -8.87
N GLU A 65 7.58 -1.49 -9.38
CA GLU A 65 7.52 -2.95 -9.41
C GLU A 65 7.42 -3.54 -8.00
N HIS A 66 7.96 -2.87 -6.98
CA HIS A 66 7.81 -3.30 -5.59
C HIS A 66 6.34 -3.20 -5.15
N SER A 67 5.65 -2.14 -5.55
CA SER A 67 4.22 -1.99 -5.31
C SER A 67 3.38 -2.93 -6.18
N LEU A 68 3.77 -3.15 -7.43
CA LEU A 68 3.12 -4.14 -8.31
C LEU A 68 3.21 -5.54 -7.71
N ARG A 69 4.39 -5.95 -7.22
CA ARG A 69 4.60 -7.23 -6.55
C ARG A 69 3.67 -7.38 -5.33
N LEU A 70 3.60 -6.37 -4.48
CA LEU A 70 2.71 -6.41 -3.31
C LEU A 70 1.24 -6.49 -3.73
N ALA A 71 0.83 -5.70 -4.74
CA ALA A 71 -0.53 -5.72 -5.25
C ALA A 71 -0.91 -7.09 -5.84
N GLN A 72 -0.02 -7.69 -6.63
CA GLN A 72 -0.22 -9.03 -7.18
C GLN A 72 -0.35 -10.08 -6.08
N GLN A 73 0.49 -10.00 -5.04
CA GLN A 73 0.47 -10.93 -3.93
C GLN A 73 -0.87 -10.93 -3.16
N HIS A 74 -1.51 -9.76 -3.06
CA HIS A 74 -2.77 -9.57 -2.31
C HIS A 74 -4.00 -9.38 -3.19
N GLN A 75 -3.86 -9.48 -4.52
CA GLN A 75 -4.91 -9.13 -5.49
C GLN A 75 -5.51 -7.74 -5.23
N ALA A 76 -4.67 -6.78 -4.86
CA ALA A 76 -5.06 -5.43 -4.47
C ALA A 76 -5.28 -4.52 -5.69
N ASP A 77 -6.06 -3.45 -5.50
CA ASP A 77 -6.15 -2.38 -6.49
C ASP A 77 -4.80 -1.69 -6.66
N TYR A 78 -4.42 -1.44 -7.90
CA TYR A 78 -3.13 -0.84 -8.22
C TYR A 78 -3.28 0.27 -9.26
N HIS A 79 -2.95 1.49 -8.86
CA HIS A 79 -3.00 2.68 -9.70
C HIS A 79 -1.61 3.27 -9.87
N VAL A 80 -1.17 3.43 -11.12
CA VAL A 80 0.12 4.05 -11.44
C VAL A 80 -0.09 5.31 -12.25
N PHE A 81 0.45 6.41 -11.74
CA PHE A 81 0.34 7.72 -12.36
C PHE A 81 1.67 8.16 -12.99
N LYS A 82 1.58 9.01 -14.02
CA LYS A 82 2.75 9.76 -14.48
C LYS A 82 3.17 10.75 -13.38
N GLY A 83 4.44 10.74 -12.99
CA GLY A 83 4.98 11.63 -11.96
C GLY A 83 6.20 11.00 -11.29
N GLY A 84 6.80 11.73 -10.35
CA GLY A 84 7.87 11.24 -9.49
C GLY A 84 7.38 10.80 -8.11
N HIS A 85 8.32 10.43 -7.24
CA HIS A 85 8.07 9.90 -5.89
C HIS A 85 7.07 10.70 -5.04
N ARG A 86 7.01 12.02 -5.24
CA ARG A 86 6.13 12.92 -4.46
C ARG A 86 4.66 12.90 -4.89
N LEU A 87 4.32 12.34 -6.05
CA LEU A 87 2.97 12.31 -6.60
C LEU A 87 2.24 13.67 -6.54
N SER A 88 2.98 14.77 -6.76
CA SER A 88 2.43 16.11 -6.56
C SER A 88 1.48 16.52 -7.69
N GLU A 89 1.75 16.11 -8.91
CA GLU A 89 0.95 16.40 -10.09
C GLU A 89 -0.40 15.62 -10.12
N PRO A 90 -0.45 14.31 -9.85
CA PRO A 90 -1.71 13.54 -9.90
C PRO A 90 -2.56 13.63 -8.62
N LEU A 91 -2.32 14.60 -7.72
CA LEU A 91 -2.93 14.61 -6.39
C LEU A 91 -4.47 14.62 -6.41
N GLU A 92 -5.10 15.38 -7.33
CA GLU A 92 -6.56 15.41 -7.44
C GLU A 92 -7.14 14.08 -7.92
N GLN A 93 -6.47 13.41 -8.86
CA GLN A 93 -6.86 12.06 -9.29
C GLN A 93 -6.73 11.06 -8.14
N ILE A 94 -5.65 11.15 -7.35
CA ILE A 94 -5.41 10.28 -6.18
C ILE A 94 -6.51 10.48 -5.13
N LYS A 95 -6.96 11.72 -4.89
CA LYS A 95 -8.11 11.97 -4.00
C LYS A 95 -9.36 11.23 -4.46
N GLN A 96 -9.62 11.19 -5.77
CA GLN A 96 -10.77 10.45 -6.29
C GLN A 96 -10.63 8.94 -6.09
N VAL A 97 -9.42 8.38 -6.29
CA VAL A 97 -9.15 6.97 -5.98
C VAL A 97 -9.38 6.70 -4.49
N PHE A 98 -8.90 7.58 -3.60
CA PHE A 98 -9.10 7.43 -2.16
C PHE A 98 -10.57 7.49 -1.75
N LEU A 99 -11.37 8.40 -2.34
CA LEU A 99 -12.80 8.47 -2.10
C LEU A 99 -13.52 7.19 -2.55
N ASN A 100 -13.15 6.65 -3.71
CA ASN A 100 -13.70 5.38 -4.21
C ASN A 100 -13.36 4.22 -3.27
N PHE A 101 -12.11 4.17 -2.78
CA PHE A 101 -11.65 3.18 -1.80
C PHE A 101 -12.49 3.23 -0.50
N LEU A 102 -12.67 4.43 0.08
CA LEU A 102 -13.46 4.61 1.31
C LEU A 102 -14.94 4.22 1.14
N GLN A 103 -15.46 4.31 -0.08
CA GLN A 103 -16.84 3.96 -0.40
C GLN A 103 -17.01 2.48 -0.79
N GLY A 104 -15.94 1.68 -0.80
CA GLY A 104 -15.97 0.28 -1.22
C GLY A 104 -16.35 0.11 -2.70
N ARG A 105 -15.90 1.04 -3.55
CA ARG A 105 -16.19 1.08 -5.00
C ARG A 105 -14.97 0.71 -5.86
N LEU A 106 -13.93 0.19 -5.22
CA LEU A 106 -12.80 -0.45 -5.87
C LEU A 106 -12.90 -1.95 -5.57
#